data_AF-A0A0F9F7H9-F1
#
_entry.id   AF-A0A0F9F7H9-F1
#
_cell.length_a   1.000
_cell.length_b   1.000
_cell.length_c   1.000
_cell.angle_alpha   90.00
_cell.angle_beta   90.00
_cell.angle_gamma   90.00
#
_symmetry.space_group_name_H-M   'P 1'
#
loop_
_entity.id
_entity.type
_entity.pdbx_description
1 polymer ?
#
loop_
_entity_poly.entity_id
_entity_poly.type
_entity_poly.pdbx_seq_one_letter_code
_entity_poly.pdbx_strand_id
1 'polypeptide(L)'
;MTLAKYYAKSKRVHWRVGKGYHNTVEIMDRKVRFHHGDGLRYMGGVGGISIPVNKAIAAWDRIETADFDIFGHWHTFLAHYPKWVSCGSLMGYSEYSVEIKAEFQHPTQTFIVIDRNYGMTCAVPIFLKKAGK
;
A
#
# COMPACT_ATOMS: atom_id res chain seq x y z
N MET A 1 -4.58 23.91 5.81
CA MET A 1 -3.38 24.09 4.95
C MET A 1 -3.08 22.76 4.27
N THR A 2 -2.86 22.70 2.95
CA THR A 2 -2.52 21.42 2.28
C THR A 2 -1.03 21.11 2.47
N LEU A 3 -0.64 19.83 2.38
CA LEU A 3 0.77 19.45 2.43
C LEU A 3 1.58 20.09 1.30
N ALA A 4 1.01 20.25 0.10
CA ALA A 4 1.67 20.93 -1.01
C ALA A 4 1.99 22.39 -0.69
N LYS A 5 1.07 23.10 -0.02
CA LYS A 5 1.32 24.48 0.45
C LYS A 5 2.38 24.50 1.56
N TYR A 6 2.32 23.55 2.49
CA TYR A 6 3.29 23.43 3.58
C TYR A 6 4.72 23.22 3.05
N TYR A 7 4.90 22.35 2.05
CA TYR A 7 6.20 22.04 1.46
C TYR A 7 6.57 22.90 0.23
N ALA A 8 5.84 23.98 -0.06
CA ALA A 8 6.03 24.76 -1.29
C ALA A 8 7.44 25.32 -1.49
N LYS A 9 8.19 25.56 -0.39
CA LYS A 9 9.58 26.05 -0.42
C LYS A 9 10.63 24.93 -0.42
N SER A 10 10.23 23.67 -0.26
CA SER A 10 11.15 22.53 -0.18
C SER A 10 11.38 21.91 -1.56
N LYS A 11 12.57 22.08 -2.13
CA LYS A 11 12.96 21.44 -3.40
C LYS A 11 13.11 19.91 -3.32
N ARG A 12 13.09 19.35 -2.10
CA ARG A 12 13.26 17.90 -1.83
C ARG A 12 11.95 17.12 -1.87
N VAL A 13 10.81 17.81 -1.90
CA VAL A 13 9.48 17.19 -1.87
C VAL A 13 8.84 17.38 -3.24
N HIS A 14 8.54 16.26 -3.89
CA HIS A 14 7.90 16.24 -5.19
C HIS A 14 6.50 15.63 -5.06
N TRP A 15 5.53 16.22 -5.74
CA TRP A 15 4.15 15.73 -5.77
C TRP A 15 3.92 15.01 -7.08
N ARG A 16 3.57 13.72 -7.01
CA ARG A 16 3.08 12.97 -8.15
C ARG A 16 1.60 12.72 -7.97
N VAL A 17 0.79 13.37 -8.80
CA VAL A 17 -0.67 13.26 -8.77
C VAL A 17 -1.12 12.68 -10.11
N GLY A 18 -1.37 11.38 -10.14
CA GLY A 18 -1.89 10.71 -11.32
C GLY A 18 -3.35 11.09 -11.59
N LYS A 19 -3.74 11.01 -12.86
CA LYS A 19 -5.13 11.22 -13.31
C LYS A 19 -5.95 9.92 -13.31
N GLY A 20 -5.29 8.77 -13.17
CA GLY A 20 -5.91 7.45 -13.21
C GLY A 20 -5.73 6.68 -11.90
N TYR A 21 -6.24 5.46 -11.89
CA TYR A 21 -6.19 4.57 -10.73
C TYR A 21 -4.76 4.15 -10.35
N HIS A 22 -3.89 3.93 -11.34
CA HIS A 22 -2.49 3.59 -11.14
C HIS A 22 -1.58 4.83 -11.16
N ASN A 23 -0.67 4.88 -10.20
CA ASN A 23 0.45 5.81 -10.15
C ASN A 23 1.75 5.03 -10.13
N THR A 24 2.55 5.07 -11.19
CA THR A 24 3.82 4.35 -11.26
C THR A 24 4.99 5.27 -10.92
N VAL A 25 6.00 4.80 -10.19
CA VAL A 25 7.26 5.52 -9.91
C VAL A 25 8.42 4.54 -10.08
N GLU A 26 9.51 4.99 -10.69
CA GLU A 26 10.76 4.25 -10.71
C GLU A 26 11.56 4.52 -9.45
N ILE A 27 11.90 3.47 -8.71
CA ILE A 27 12.71 3.50 -7.49
C ILE A 27 13.86 2.51 -7.69
N MET A 28 15.09 3.01 -7.81
CA MET A 28 16.28 2.18 -8.05
C MET A 28 16.09 1.20 -9.23
N ASP A 29 15.66 1.72 -10.38
CA ASP A 29 15.38 0.97 -11.62
C ASP A 29 14.26 -0.06 -11.51
N ARG A 30 13.42 0.02 -10.45
CA ARG A 30 12.23 -0.80 -10.28
C ARG A 30 10.98 0.04 -10.44
N LYS A 31 10.04 -0.46 -11.25
CA LYS A 31 8.75 0.18 -11.47
C LYS A 31 7.78 -0.23 -10.37
N VAL A 32 7.51 0.71 -9.46
CA VAL A 32 6.58 0.54 -8.36
C VAL A 32 5.25 1.17 -8.72
N ARG A 33 4.17 0.38 -8.70
CA ARG A 33 2.81 0.82 -8.96
C ARG A 33 2.09 1.07 -7.63
N PHE A 34 1.60 2.28 -7.47
CA PHE A 34 0.81 2.71 -6.33
C PHE A 34 -0.66 2.81 -6.75
N HIS A 35 -1.54 2.26 -5.92
CA HIS A 35 -2.97 2.42 -6.05
C HIS A 35 -3.62 2.38 -4.67
N HIS A 36 -4.83 2.93 -4.52
CA HIS A 36 -5.46 2.93 -3.20
C HIS A 36 -5.98 1.53 -2.82
N GLY A 37 -6.54 0.77 -3.77
CA GLY A 37 -7.04 -0.59 -3.55
C GLY A 37 -8.54 -0.75 -3.72
N ASP A 38 -9.29 0.34 -3.88
CA ASP A 38 -10.74 0.39 -4.11
C ASP A 38 -11.17 -0.16 -5.48
N GLY A 39 -10.24 -0.46 -6.38
CA GLY A 39 -10.48 -1.21 -7.61
C GLY A 39 -10.51 -2.73 -7.43
N LEU A 40 -10.14 -3.22 -6.24
CA LEU A 40 -10.12 -4.65 -5.92
C LEU A 40 -11.48 -5.09 -5.35
N ARG A 41 -11.89 -6.33 -5.61
CA ARG A 41 -13.17 -6.89 -5.14
C ARG A 41 -12.91 -8.22 -4.43
N TYR A 42 -13.28 -8.29 -3.16
CA TYR A 42 -13.17 -9.49 -2.33
C TYR A 42 -14.56 -10.03 -2.01
N MET A 43 -14.75 -11.33 -2.19
CA MET A 43 -16.03 -12.03 -2.02
C MET A 43 -15.94 -13.16 -0.99
N GLY A 44 -14.98 -13.10 -0.07
CA GLY A 44 -14.70 -14.17 0.89
C GLY A 44 -13.74 -15.24 0.35
N GLY A 45 -13.34 -16.16 1.24
CA GLY A 45 -12.54 -17.34 0.89
C GLY A 45 -11.23 -17.47 1.66
N VAL A 46 -10.66 -18.68 1.62
CA VAL A 46 -9.35 -18.97 2.20
C VAL A 46 -8.27 -18.23 1.41
N GLY A 47 -7.37 -17.54 2.12
CA GLY A 47 -6.32 -16.70 1.52
C GLY A 47 -6.65 -15.19 1.51
N GLY A 48 -7.87 -14.80 1.89
CA GLY A 48 -8.22 -13.39 2.06
C GLY A 48 -8.05 -12.58 0.78
N ILE A 49 -7.56 -11.34 0.92
CA ILE A 49 -7.40 -10.41 -0.21
C ILE A 49 -6.30 -10.82 -1.20
N SER A 50 -5.46 -11.79 -0.87
CA SER A 50 -4.34 -12.19 -1.74
C SER A 50 -4.82 -12.68 -3.12
N ILE A 51 -5.93 -13.43 -3.14
CA ILE A 51 -6.50 -13.98 -4.37
C ILE A 51 -6.98 -12.89 -5.34
N PRO A 52 -7.87 -11.95 -4.94
CA PRO A 52 -8.30 -10.89 -5.85
C PRO A 52 -7.16 -9.93 -6.22
N VAL A 53 -6.21 -9.66 -5.31
CA VAL A 53 -5.03 -8.82 -5.62
C VAL A 53 -4.18 -9.46 -6.71
N ASN A 54 -3.80 -10.74 -6.55
CA ASN A 54 -2.98 -11.46 -7.52
C ASN A 54 -3.65 -11.52 -8.90
N LYS A 55 -4.97 -11.75 -8.95
CA LYS A 55 -5.74 -11.74 -10.20
C LYS A 55 -5.71 -10.37 -10.89
N ALA A 56 -5.92 -9.30 -10.12
CA ALA A 56 -5.94 -7.94 -10.66
C ALA A 56 -4.55 -7.52 -11.19
N ILE A 57 -3.50 -7.74 -10.41
CA ILE A 57 -2.11 -7.46 -10.81
C ILE A 57 -1.75 -8.23 -12.08
N ALA A 58 -2.06 -9.52 -12.16
CA ALA A 58 -1.82 -10.32 -13.37
C ALA A 58 -2.59 -9.77 -14.60
N ALA A 59 -3.75 -9.17 -14.41
CA ALA A 59 -4.48 -8.51 -15.48
C ALA A 59 -3.84 -7.18 -15.90
N TRP A 60 -3.42 -6.36 -14.94
CA TRP A 60 -2.80 -5.07 -15.19
C TRP A 60 -1.39 -5.19 -15.80
N ASP A 61 -0.64 -6.21 -15.38
CA ASP A 61 0.71 -6.47 -15.89
C ASP A 61 0.74 -6.87 -17.38
N ARG A 62 -0.40 -7.29 -17.95
CA ARG A 62 -0.55 -7.50 -19.39
C ARG A 62 -0.54 -6.21 -20.20
N ILE A 63 -0.83 -5.06 -19.56
CA ILE A 63 -0.84 -3.73 -20.19
C ILE A 63 0.42 -2.97 -19.82
N GLU A 64 0.72 -2.91 -18.52
CA GLU A 64 1.89 -2.25 -17.98
C GLU A 64 2.43 -3.04 -16.80
N THR A 65 3.50 -3.81 -17.05
CA THR A 65 4.16 -4.57 -16.02
C THR A 65 4.76 -3.64 -14.97
N ALA A 66 4.51 -3.96 -13.70
CA ALA A 66 5.19 -3.37 -12.55
C ALA A 66 6.02 -4.45 -11.83
N ASP A 67 7.13 -4.04 -11.23
CA ASP A 67 7.92 -4.91 -10.36
C ASP A 67 7.17 -5.18 -9.07
N PHE A 68 6.58 -4.13 -8.48
CA PHE A 68 5.89 -4.15 -7.19
C PHE A 68 4.62 -3.32 -7.20
N ASP A 69 3.59 -3.78 -6.50
CA ASP A 69 2.41 -2.98 -6.15
C ASP A 69 2.40 -2.62 -4.67
N ILE A 70 2.10 -1.36 -4.36
CA ILE A 70 1.92 -0.85 -2.99
C ILE A 70 0.55 -0.20 -2.89
N PHE A 71 -0.28 -0.67 -1.97
CA PHE A 71 -1.66 -0.18 -1.84
C PHE A 71 -2.21 -0.21 -0.42
N GLY A 72 -3.31 0.48 -0.18
CA GLY A 72 -3.99 0.56 1.11
C GLY A 72 -5.40 -0.04 1.05
N HIS A 73 -6.39 0.76 1.43
CA HIS A 73 -7.83 0.45 1.42
C HIS A 73 -8.30 -0.63 2.42
N TRP A 74 -7.60 -1.76 2.49
CA TRP A 74 -7.99 -2.91 3.28
C TRP A 74 -7.63 -2.82 4.76
N HIS A 75 -6.89 -1.78 5.14
CA HIS A 75 -6.45 -1.51 6.52
C HIS A 75 -5.71 -2.68 7.19
N THR A 76 -5.13 -3.56 6.37
CA THR A 76 -4.48 -4.79 6.80
C THR A 76 -3.08 -4.83 6.20
N PHE A 77 -2.07 -4.93 7.06
CA PHE A 77 -0.69 -5.07 6.60
C PHE A 77 -0.47 -6.50 6.11
N LEU A 78 -0.18 -6.64 4.83
CA LEU A 78 0.22 -7.91 4.23
C LEU A 78 1.40 -7.66 3.29
N ALA A 79 2.52 -8.30 3.58
CA ALA A 79 3.68 -8.32 2.70
C ALA A 79 3.69 -9.63 1.90
N HIS A 80 3.29 -9.56 0.63
CA HIS A 80 3.20 -10.73 -0.24
C HIS A 80 4.37 -10.73 -1.23
N TYR A 81 5.53 -11.16 -0.72
CA TYR A 81 6.74 -11.25 -1.52
C TYR A 81 6.55 -12.19 -2.74
N PRO A 82 7.11 -11.86 -3.91
CA PRO A 82 7.87 -10.64 -4.23
C PRO A 82 7.01 -9.51 -4.81
N LYS A 83 5.68 -9.64 -4.89
CA LYS A 83 4.90 -8.81 -5.82
C LYS A 83 4.21 -7.59 -5.24
N TRP A 84 3.76 -7.64 -4.00
CA TRP A 84 2.99 -6.52 -3.48
C TRP A 84 2.97 -6.40 -1.97
N VAL A 85 2.64 -5.20 -1.50
CA VAL A 85 2.41 -4.89 -0.10
C VAL A 85 1.09 -4.15 0.04
N SER A 86 0.19 -4.70 0.87
CA SER A 86 -0.93 -3.95 1.41
C SER A 86 -0.47 -3.27 2.69
N CYS A 87 -0.60 -1.95 2.74
CA CYS A 87 -0.24 -1.13 3.87
C CYS A 87 -1.27 -1.26 4.99
N GLY A 88 -0.79 -1.30 6.23
CA GLY A 88 -1.62 -1.09 7.41
C GLY A 88 -2.26 0.32 7.43
N SER A 89 -3.15 0.54 8.41
CA SER A 89 -3.85 1.81 8.56
C SER A 89 -3.46 2.54 9.85
N LEU A 90 -3.38 3.87 9.76
CA LEU A 90 -3.17 4.76 10.91
C LEU A 90 -4.34 4.75 11.89
N MET A 91 -5.55 4.45 11.42
CA MET A 91 -6.75 4.42 12.27
C MET A 91 -6.83 3.13 13.11
N GLY A 92 -6.23 2.04 12.62
CA GLY A 92 -6.40 0.72 13.21
C GLY A 92 -7.84 0.21 13.13
N TYR A 93 -8.21 -0.63 14.09
CA TYR A 93 -9.52 -1.28 14.19
C TYR A 93 -10.60 -0.34 14.72
N SER A 94 -11.77 -0.32 14.07
CA SER A 94 -12.90 0.54 14.42
C SER A 94 -14.24 -0.21 14.45
N GLU A 95 -15.34 0.47 14.77
CA GLU A 95 -16.70 -0.07 14.76
C GLU A 95 -17.09 -0.61 13.38
N TYR A 96 -16.64 0.06 12.31
CA TYR A 96 -16.85 -0.43 10.94
C TYR A 96 -16.14 -1.77 10.70
N SER A 97 -14.94 -1.96 11.28
CA SER A 97 -14.22 -3.24 11.21
C SER A 97 -15.02 -4.37 11.86
N VAL A 98 -15.71 -4.08 12.98
CA VAL A 98 -16.62 -5.04 13.64
C VAL A 98 -17.79 -5.40 12.73
N GLU A 99 -18.43 -4.40 12.11
CA GLU A 99 -19.59 -4.59 11.23
C GLU A 99 -19.28 -5.56 10.07
N ILE A 100 -18.13 -5.33 9.41
CA ILE A 100 -17.68 -6.16 8.28
C ILE A 100 -16.94 -7.44 8.72
N LYS A 101 -16.76 -7.64 10.03
CA LYS A 101 -16.05 -8.79 10.62
C LYS A 101 -14.60 -8.89 10.11
N ALA A 102 -13.95 -7.74 9.97
CA ALA A 102 -12.54 -7.67 9.60
C ALA A 102 -11.66 -8.19 10.73
N GLU A 103 -10.44 -8.61 10.37
CA GLU A 103 -9.44 -9.01 11.35
C GLU A 103 -8.92 -7.79 12.12
N PHE A 104 -8.58 -8.01 13.39
CA PHE A 104 -8.01 -6.96 14.22
C PHE A 104 -6.57 -6.63 13.81
N GLN A 105 -6.27 -5.34 13.65
CA GLN A 105 -4.90 -4.85 13.51
C GLN A 105 -4.71 -3.53 14.27
N HIS A 106 -3.56 -3.40 14.94
CA HIS A 106 -3.16 -2.15 15.58
C HIS A 106 -2.89 -1.03 14.54
N PRO A 107 -3.09 0.25 14.93
CA PRO A 107 -2.63 1.40 14.15
C PRO A 107 -1.17 1.27 13.70
N THR A 108 -0.93 1.34 12.40
CA THR A 108 0.40 1.10 11.81
C THR A 108 0.68 2.00 10.61
N GLN A 109 1.95 2.35 10.42
CA GLN A 109 2.51 2.75 9.12
C GLN A 109 3.29 1.58 8.54
N THR A 110 3.49 1.55 7.23
CA THR A 110 4.27 0.49 6.58
C THR A 110 5.61 1.02 6.13
N PHE A 111 6.68 0.34 6.53
CA PHE A 111 8.05 0.62 6.10
C PHE A 111 8.51 -0.48 5.16
N ILE A 112 9.11 -0.09 4.03
CA ILE A 112 9.54 -1.00 2.98
C ILE A 112 10.97 -0.65 2.58
N VAL A 113 11.83 -1.66 2.45
CA VAL A 113 13.16 -1.55 1.85
C VAL A 113 13.14 -2.22 0.49
N ILE A 114 13.48 -1.46 -0.54
CA ILE A 114 13.63 -1.94 -1.92
C ILE A 114 15.11 -1.86 -2.27
N ASP A 115 15.74 -3.02 -2.40
CA ASP A 115 17.09 -3.16 -2.93
C ASP A 115 17.09 -3.11 -4.46
N ARG A 116 18.11 -2.49 -5.04
CA ARG A 116 18.25 -2.34 -6.51
C ARG A 116 18.30 -3.71 -7.21
N ASN A 117 19.07 -4.64 -6.67
CA ASN A 117 19.36 -5.94 -7.29
C ASN A 117 18.34 -7.00 -6.89
N TYR A 118 17.88 -6.99 -5.64
CA TYR A 118 17.04 -8.04 -5.08
C TYR A 118 15.56 -7.66 -4.94
N GLY A 119 15.19 -6.41 -5.21
CA GLY A 119 13.82 -5.96 -5.07
C GLY A 119 13.43 -5.72 -3.61
N MET A 120 12.17 -5.96 -3.24
CA MET A 120 11.73 -5.80 -1.86
C MET A 120 12.40 -6.82 -0.93
N THR A 121 13.26 -6.34 -0.03
CA THR A 121 13.99 -7.19 0.93
C THR A 121 13.40 -7.12 2.34
N CYS A 122 12.61 -6.07 2.63
CA CYS A 122 11.95 -5.91 3.92
C CYS A 122 10.64 -5.16 3.74
N ALA A 123 9.60 -5.61 4.43
CA ALA A 123 8.38 -4.87 4.66
C ALA A 123 7.92 -5.17 6.09
N VAL A 124 7.78 -4.12 6.90
CA VAL A 124 7.39 -4.25 8.31
C VAL A 124 6.40 -3.17 8.73
N PRO A 125 5.47 -3.48 9.65
CA PRO A 125 4.61 -2.48 10.23
C PRO A 125 5.36 -1.71 11.32
N ILE A 126 5.27 -0.38 11.28
CA ILE A 126 5.66 0.52 12.36
C ILE A 126 4.40 0.77 13.19
N PHE A 127 4.34 0.23 14.41
CA PHE A 127 3.21 0.41 15.31
C PHE A 127 3.13 1.83 15.86
N LEU A 128 1.95 2.42 15.77
CA LEU A 128 1.68 3.72 16.36
C LEU A 128 1.25 3.54 17.81
N LYS A 129 1.95 4.26 18.68
CA LYS A 129 1.52 4.48 20.06
C LYS A 129 1.02 5.92 20.18
N LYS A 130 0.01 6.13 21.03
CA LYS A 130 -0.30 7.49 21.47
C LYS A 130 0.98 8.09 22.07
N ALA A 131 1.27 9.35 21.75
CA ALA A 131 2.30 10.07 22.46
C ALA A 131 2.01 9.95 23.96
N GLY A 132 3.00 9.54 24.75
CA GLY A 132 2.89 9.56 26.20
C GLY A 132 2.46 10.96 26.63
N LYS A 133 1.56 11.03 27.61
CA LYS A 133 1.34 12.30 28.31
C LYS A 133 2.63 12.74 28.99
#